data_AF-A0AAW1JXQ5-F1
#
_entry.id   AF-A0AAW1JXQ5-F1
#
_cell.length_a   1.000
_cell.length_b   1.000
_cell.length_c   1.000
_cell.angle_alpha   90.00
_cell.angle_beta   90.00
_cell.angle_gamma   90.00
#
_symmetry.space_group_name_H-M   'P 1'
#
loop_
_entity.id
_entity.type
_entity.pdbx_description
1 polymer ?
#
loop_
_entity_poly.entity_id
_entity_poly.type
_entity_poly.pdbx_seq_one_letter_code
_entity_poly.pdbx_strand_id
1 'polypeptide(L)'
;MNMKVSLFITLAGPQVYCTLKNLMAPDSPNDKTYDDIIKVLKSHYVPEKSEIGERFTFNKCNQKSSQTVAEYIVELRRLANTCKFGALPLINAIKSQVKQ
;
A
#
# COMPACT_ATOMS: atom_id res chain seq x y z
N MET A 1 -18.60 18.68 19.72
CA MET A 1 -18.88 17.93 18.47
C MET A 1 -17.99 18.50 17.36
N ASN A 2 -17.04 17.72 16.85
CA ASN A 2 -16.15 18.16 15.78
C ASN A 2 -16.88 18.07 14.43
N MET A 3 -17.35 19.21 13.91
CA MET A 3 -18.16 19.25 12.68
C MET A 3 -17.46 18.59 11.48
N LYS A 4 -16.12 18.68 11.40
CA LYS A 4 -15.36 18.05 10.31
C LYS A 4 -15.42 16.51 10.40
N VAL A 5 -15.33 15.96 11.61
CA VAL A 5 -15.42 14.51 11.86
C VAL A 5 -16.82 14.00 11.53
N SER A 6 -17.86 14.69 12.02
CA SER A 6 -19.24 14.30 11.76
C SER A 6 -19.57 14.33 10.25
N LEU A 7 -19.19 15.40 9.56
CA LEU A 7 -19.38 15.52 8.10
C LEU A 7 -18.64 14.42 7.34
N PHE A 8 -17.38 14.15 7.71
CA PHE A 8 -16.59 13.09 7.08
C PHE A 8 -17.25 11.72 7.24
N ILE A 9 -17.67 11.35 8.46
CA ILE A 9 -18.32 10.05 8.73
C ILE A 9 -19.61 9.91 7.92
N THR A 10 -20.43 10.97 7.85
CA THR A 10 -21.66 10.96 7.04
C THR A 10 -21.37 10.76 5.56
N LEU A 11 -20.36 11.44 5.01
CA LEU A 11 -20.00 11.34 3.59
C LEU A 11 -19.25 10.04 3.24
N ALA A 12 -18.45 9.51 4.16
CA ALA A 12 -17.69 8.27 3.97
C ALA A 12 -18.59 7.01 3.92
N GLY A 13 -19.79 7.12 4.48
CA GLY A 13 -20.82 6.09 4.39
C GLY A 13 -20.70 4.98 5.45
N PRO A 14 -21.71 4.09 5.49
CA PRO A 14 -21.88 3.13 6.58
C PRO A 14 -20.75 2.10 6.67
N GLN A 15 -20.21 1.65 5.53
CA GLN A 15 -19.14 0.65 5.51
C GLN A 15 -17.86 1.18 6.15
N VAL A 16 -17.44 2.40 5.76
CA VAL A 16 -16.23 3.04 6.32
C VAL A 16 -16.43 3.34 7.80
N TYR A 17 -17.63 3.79 8.20
CA TYR A 17 -17.94 4.04 9.60
C TYR A 17 -17.90 2.76 10.46
N CYS A 18 -18.46 1.65 10.00
CA CYS A 18 -18.40 0.36 10.70
C CYS A 18 -16.94 -0.10 10.90
N THR A 19 -16.12 -0.01 9.85
CA THR A 19 -14.68 -0.32 9.94
C THR A 19 -13.98 0.59 10.95
N LEU A 20 -14.20 1.91 10.86
CA LEU A 20 -13.60 2.88 11.76
C LEU A 20 -13.96 2.60 13.23
N LYS A 21 -15.25 2.34 13.50
CA LYS A 21 -15.75 2.02 14.84
C LYS A 21 -15.09 0.76 15.40
N ASN A 22 -14.92 -0.29 14.58
CA ASN A 22 -14.27 -1.53 15.00
C ASN A 22 -12.77 -1.33 15.26
N LEU A 23 -12.09 -0.52 14.44
CA LEU A 23 -10.66 -0.23 14.60
C LEU A 23 -10.34 0.65 15.82
N MET A 24 -11.30 1.45 16.28
CA MET A 24 -11.09 2.42 17.37
C MET A 24 -11.64 1.95 18.72
N ALA A 25 -12.34 0.81 18.78
CA ALA A 25 -12.86 0.28 20.03
C ALA A 25 -11.74 0.12 21.09
N PRO A 26 -12.00 0.48 22.37
CA PRO A 26 -13.28 0.88 22.95
C PRO A 26 -13.67 2.37 22.75
N ASP A 27 -12.80 3.18 22.16
CA ASP A 27 -13.03 4.62 21.98
C ASP A 27 -14.04 4.92 20.85
N SER A 28 -14.75 6.03 20.97
CA SER A 28 -15.66 6.53 19.93
C SER A 28 -14.90 7.34 18.87
N PRO A 29 -15.14 7.10 17.56
CA PRO A 29 -14.57 7.94 16.51
C PRO A 29 -14.95 9.43 16.62
N ASN A 30 -16.09 9.75 17.25
CA ASN A 30 -16.54 11.13 17.43
C ASN A 30 -15.70 11.92 18.45
N ASP A 31 -14.94 11.22 19.30
CA ASP A 31 -14.10 11.82 20.34
C ASP A 31 -12.65 12.04 19.85
N LYS A 32 -12.38 11.75 18.57
CA LYS A 32 -11.04 11.79 17.97
C LYS A 32 -10.91 12.95 17.00
N THR A 33 -9.68 13.31 16.67
CA THR A 33 -9.43 14.34 15.66
C THR A 33 -9.65 13.77 14.26
N TYR A 34 -9.88 14.65 13.29
CA TYR A 34 -9.95 14.25 11.88
C TYR A 34 -8.65 13.57 11.44
N ASP A 35 -7.49 14.07 11.87
CA ASP A 35 -6.19 13.52 11.50
C ASP A 35 -5.99 12.10 12.06
N ASP A 36 -6.43 11.83 13.28
CA ASP A 36 -6.41 10.49 13.87
C ASP A 36 -7.26 9.51 13.06
N ILE A 37 -8.47 9.93 12.66
CA ILE A 37 -9.38 9.13 11.85
C ILE A 37 -8.73 8.81 10.49
N ILE A 38 -8.19 9.81 9.81
CA ILE A 38 -7.52 9.60 8.52
C ILE A 38 -6.30 8.70 8.66
N LYS A 39 -5.53 8.84 9.75
CA LYS A 39 -4.39 7.95 10.03
C LYS A 39 -4.82 6.50 10.18
N VAL A 40 -5.86 6.23 10.97
CA VAL A 40 -6.39 4.86 11.18
C VAL A 40 -6.90 4.28 9.87
N LEU A 41 -7.70 5.04 9.11
CA LEU A 41 -8.25 4.57 7.83
C LEU A 41 -7.15 4.33 6.79
N LYS A 42 -6.13 5.20 6.72
CA LYS A 42 -4.97 4.97 5.84
C LYS A 42 -4.23 3.70 6.23
N SER A 43 -3.99 3.47 7.52
CA SER A 43 -3.32 2.25 7.98
C SER A 43 -4.11 0.98 7.63
N HIS A 44 -5.44 1.06 7.58
CA HIS A 44 -6.30 -0.09 7.26
C HIS A 44 -6.44 -0.33 5.75
N TYR A 45 -6.80 0.70 4.98
CA TYR A 45 -7.05 0.58 3.54
C TYR A 45 -5.79 0.65 2.68
N VAL A 46 -4.75 1.29 3.19
CA VAL A 46 -3.45 1.44 2.54
C VAL A 46 -2.37 0.95 3.51
N PRO A 47 -2.40 -0.34 3.89
CA PRO A 47 -1.42 -0.88 4.82
C PRO A 47 -0.03 -0.64 4.24
N GLU A 48 0.89 -0.23 5.11
CA GLU A 48 2.29 -0.10 4.72
C GLU A 48 2.79 -1.48 4.27
N LYS A 49 3.09 -1.61 2.98
CA LYS A 49 3.59 -2.86 2.44
C LYS A 49 4.96 -3.16 3.04
N SER A 50 5.15 -4.39 3.51
CA SER A 50 6.46 -4.85 3.99
C SER A 50 7.49 -4.76 2.87
N GLU A 51 8.56 -3.99 3.07
CA GLU A 51 9.67 -3.91 2.11
C GLU A 51 10.23 -5.29 1.77
N ILE A 52 10.33 -6.15 2.80
CA ILE A 52 10.81 -7.53 2.64
C ILE A 52 9.85 -8.33 1.77
N GLY A 53 8.53 -8.19 2.01
CA GLY A 53 7.51 -8.88 1.23
C GLY A 53 7.51 -8.44 -0.25
N GLU A 54 7.56 -7.14 -0.50
CA GLU A 54 7.62 -6.59 -1.86
C GLU A 54 8.89 -7.01 -2.59
N ARG A 55 10.05 -6.97 -1.92
CA ARG A 55 11.33 -7.45 -2.48
C ARG A 55 11.31 -8.95 -2.74
N PHE A 56 10.68 -9.74 -1.88
CA PHE A 56 10.50 -11.18 -2.11
C PHE A 56 9.66 -11.43 -3.36
N THR A 57 8.54 -10.72 -3.52
CA THR A 57 7.71 -10.80 -4.74
C THR A 57 8.48 -10.39 -5.99
N PHE A 58 9.25 -9.29 -5.92
CA PHE A 58 10.12 -8.86 -7.02
C PHE A 58 11.15 -9.93 -7.39
N ASN A 59 11.84 -10.50 -6.39
CA ASN A 59 12.88 -11.51 -6.61
C ASN A 59 12.33 -12.86 -7.08
N LYS A 60 11.05 -13.14 -6.85
CA LYS A 60 10.37 -14.34 -7.36
C LYS A 60 9.75 -14.14 -8.75
N CYS A 61 9.77 -12.94 -9.30
CA CYS A 61 9.29 -12.69 -10.65
C CYS A 61 10.26 -13.33 -11.65
N ASN A 62 9.78 -14.32 -12.40
CA ASN A 62 10.54 -14.97 -13.46
C ASN A 62 9.89 -14.66 -14.81
N GLN A 63 10.71 -14.52 -15.85
CA GLN A 63 10.21 -14.37 -17.22
C GLN A 63 9.42 -15.61 -17.62
N LYS A 64 8.19 -15.43 -18.10
CA LYS A 64 7.38 -16.53 -18.64
C LYS A 64 7.90 -16.94 -20.02
N SER A 65 7.73 -18.20 -20.38
CA SER A 65 8.16 -18.73 -21.69
C SER A 65 7.54 -17.99 -22.89
N SER A 66 6.33 -17.47 -22.74
CA SER A 66 5.62 -16.70 -23.79
C SER A 66 5.85 -15.19 -23.73
N GLN A 67 6.58 -14.69 -22.73
CA GLN A 67 6.76 -13.27 -22.48
C GLN A 67 8.04 -12.77 -23.11
N THR A 68 7.97 -11.63 -23.80
CA THR A 68 9.17 -10.97 -24.33
C THR A 68 9.99 -10.34 -23.20
N VAL A 69 11.28 -10.11 -23.44
CA VAL A 69 12.17 -9.45 -22.46
C VAL A 69 11.67 -8.04 -22.11
N ALA A 70 11.10 -7.31 -23.08
CA ALA A 70 10.56 -5.98 -22.86
C ALA A 70 9.35 -6.02 -21.90
N GLU A 71 8.42 -6.94 -22.10
CA GLU A 71 7.26 -7.13 -21.21
C GLU A 71 7.70 -7.55 -19.80
N TYR A 72 8.72 -8.41 -19.70
CA TYR A 72 9.29 -8.81 -18.42
C TYR A 72 9.92 -7.62 -17.67
N ILE A 73 10.67 -6.77 -18.37
CA ILE A 73 11.23 -5.54 -17.78
C ILE A 73 10.13 -4.59 -17.28
N VAL A 74 9.02 -4.46 -18.01
CA VAL A 74 7.88 -3.64 -17.58
C VAL A 74 7.27 -4.21 -16.29
N GLU A 75 7.11 -5.53 -16.19
CA GLU A 75 6.60 -6.19 -14.99
C GLU A 75 7.55 -6.01 -13.78
N LEU A 76 8.86 -6.21 -13.98
CA LEU A 76 9.88 -5.97 -12.95
C LEU A 76 9.85 -4.51 -12.46
N ARG A 77 9.74 -3.53 -13.37
CA ARG A 77 9.62 -2.11 -12.99
C ARG A 77 8.37 -1.86 -12.15
N ARG A 78 7.23 -2.46 -12.52
CA ARG A 78 5.98 -2.34 -11.78
C ARG A 78 6.11 -2.86 -10.36
N LEU A 79 6.74 -4.03 -10.17
CA LEU A 79 6.96 -4.64 -8.86
C LEU A 79 7.99 -3.86 -8.01
N ALA A 80 9.01 -3.32 -8.65
CA ALA A 80 10.07 -2.61 -7.96
C ALA A 80 9.63 -1.24 -7.37
N ASN A 81 8.58 -0.62 -7.92
CA ASN A 81 8.08 0.68 -7.46
C ASN A 81 7.66 0.69 -5.98
N THR A 82 7.26 -0.46 -5.44
CA THR A 82 6.81 -0.62 -4.05
C THR A 82 7.87 -1.27 -3.15
N CYS A 83 9.01 -1.68 -3.70
CA CYS A 83 10.09 -2.37 -2.97
C CYS A 83 10.97 -1.44 -2.11
N LYS A 84 10.79 -0.12 -2.22
CA LYS A 84 11.58 0.91 -1.54
C LYS A 84 13.09 0.59 -1.56
N PHE A 85 13.68 0.46 -2.75
CA PHE A 85 15.10 0.11 -2.91
C PHE A 85 16.08 1.17 -2.38
N GLY A 86 15.60 2.35 -1.96
CA GLY A 86 16.43 3.39 -1.37
C GLY A 86 17.49 3.88 -2.36
N ALA A 87 18.76 3.80 -1.97
CA ALA A 87 19.90 4.22 -2.78
C ALA A 87 20.30 3.21 -3.89
N LEU A 88 19.74 2.00 -3.90
CA LEU A 88 19.98 1.05 -4.98
C LEU A 88 19.29 1.54 -6.27
N PRO A 89 20.05 1.79 -7.35
CA PRO A 89 19.44 2.18 -8.61
C PRO A 89 18.51 1.08 -9.08
N LEU A 90 17.23 1.41 -9.31
CA LEU A 90 16.21 0.50 -9.85
C LEU A 90 16.72 -0.29 -11.06
N ILE A 91 17.51 0.35 -11.91
CA ILE A 91 18.10 -0.26 -13.10
C ILE A 91 19.06 -1.42 -12.76
N ASN A 92 19.75 -1.37 -11.63
CA ASN A 92 20.67 -2.43 -11.20
C ASN A 92 19.90 -3.64 -10.67
N ALA A 93 18.83 -3.42 -9.89
CA ALA A 93 17.96 -4.48 -9.41
C ALA A 93 17.25 -5.22 -10.58
N ILE A 94 16.84 -4.48 -11.62
CA ILE A 94 16.26 -5.09 -12.83
C ILE A 94 17.33 -5.89 -13.59
N LYS A 95 18.53 -5.32 -13.75
CA LYS A 95 19.64 -5.99 -14.47
C LYS A 95 20.04 -7.32 -13.83
N SER A 96 19.97 -7.46 -12.50
CA SER A 96 20.26 -8.73 -11.84
C SER A 96 19.22 -9.82 -12.11
N GLN A 97 17.99 -9.44 -12.48
CA GLN A 97 16.88 -10.37 -12.77
C GLN A 97 16.79 -10.76 -14.25
N VAL A 98 17.36 -9.98 -15.16
CA VAL A 98 17.33 -10.25 -16.61
C VAL A 98 18.57 -11.05 -17.10
N LYS A 99 19.64 -11.10 -16.29
CA LYS A 99 20.88 -11.82 -16.62
C LYS A 99 20.94 -13.26 -16.10
N GLN A 100 19.91 -13.69 -15.36
CA GLN A 100 19.72 -15.09 -14.94
C GLN A 100 18.87 -15.80 -15.98
#